data_AF-L9WAC3-F1
#
_entry.id   AF-L9WAC3-F1
#
_cell.length_a   1.000
_cell.length_b   1.000
_cell.length_c   1.000
_cell.angle_alpha   90.00
_cell.angle_beta   90.00
_cell.angle_gamma   90.00
#
_symmetry.space_group_name_H-M   'P 1'
#
loop_
_entity.id
_entity.type
_entity.pdbx_description
1 polymer ?
#
loop_
_entity_poly.entity_id
_entity_poly.type
_entity_poly.pdbx_seq_one_letter_code
_entity_poly.pdbx_strand_id
1 'polypeptide(L)' 'MNQPTGKEESGQIREIGHDEYDPVGTLALIALYFLILVLMWFFMYFVEFLGNEPTVTGIVLPVVGLA' A
#
# COMPACT_ATOMS: atom_id res chain seq x y z
N MET A 1 -33.26 -44.75 5.95
CA MET A 1 -32.76 -43.36 5.94
C MET A 1 -31.33 -43.36 6.45
N ASN A 2 -30.37 -43.12 5.57
CA ASN A 2 -28.94 -43.04 5.83
C ASN A 2 -28.47 -41.66 5.32
N GLN A 3 -28.07 -40.83 6.27
CA GLN A 3 -27.70 -39.42 6.10
C GLN A 3 -26.37 -39.32 5.33
N PRO A 4 -26.24 -38.47 4.30
CA PRO A 4 -24.97 -38.29 3.61
C PRO A 4 -23.99 -37.54 4.52
N THR A 5 -22.80 -38.10 4.57
CA THR A 5 -21.65 -37.75 5.40
C THR A 5 -20.99 -36.43 5.02
N GLY A 6 -20.36 -35.80 6.02
CA GLY A 6 -19.11 -35.07 5.86
C GLY A 6 -19.18 -33.71 5.16
N LYS A 7 -19.25 -32.64 5.95
CA LYS A 7 -18.63 -31.37 5.54
C LYS A 7 -17.11 -31.57 5.63
N GLU A 8 -16.52 -32.18 4.62
CA GLU A 8 -15.07 -32.17 4.47
C GLU A 8 -14.68 -30.79 3.95
N GLU A 9 -14.17 -29.96 4.86
CA GLU A 9 -13.40 -28.77 4.54
C GLU A 9 -12.12 -29.21 3.83
N SER A 10 -12.24 -29.54 2.55
CA SER A 10 -11.10 -29.82 1.71
C SER A 10 -10.34 -28.52 1.51
N GLY A 11 -9.07 -28.51 1.91
CA GLY A 11 -8.08 -27.54 1.44
C GLY A 11 -7.85 -27.72 -0.06
N GLN A 12 -8.86 -27.43 -0.86
CA GLN A 12 -8.82 -27.49 -2.30
C GLN A 12 -8.16 -26.20 -2.78
N ILE A 13 -6.89 -26.30 -3.18
CA ILE A 13 -6.24 -25.26 -3.98
C ILE A 13 -7.05 -25.18 -5.29
N ARG A 14 -8.00 -24.26 -5.33
CA ARG A 14 -8.83 -23.98 -6.49
C ARG A 14 -8.09 -22.98 -7.34
N GLU A 15 -7.77 -23.37 -8.58
CA GLU A 15 -7.26 -22.45 -9.57
C GLU A 15 -8.33 -21.39 -9.83
N ILE A 16 -8.00 -20.12 -9.55
CA ILE A 16 -8.87 -18.97 -9.81
C ILE A 16 -8.74 -18.62 -11.29
N GLY A 17 -9.88 -18.62 -11.99
CA GLY A 17 -9.97 -18.19 -13.38
C GLY A 17 -9.83 -16.66 -13.51
N HIS A 18 -9.37 -16.19 -14.66
CA HIS A 18 -9.23 -14.74 -14.92
C HIS A 18 -10.59 -14.02 -15.08
N ASP A 19 -11.64 -14.80 -15.33
CA ASP A 19 -13.05 -14.45 -15.39
C ASP A 19 -13.67 -14.19 -14.00
N GLU A 20 -13.05 -14.71 -12.94
CA GLU A 20 -13.46 -14.45 -11.55
C GLU A 20 -12.83 -13.17 -11.00
N TYR A 21 -11.84 -12.59 -11.70
CA TYR A 21 -11.18 -11.35 -11.32
C TYR A 21 -12.03 -10.13 -11.67
N ASP A 22 -12.28 -9.27 -10.68
CA ASP A 22 -12.94 -7.97 -10.88
C ASP A 22 -11.88 -6.86 -11.06
N PRO A 23 -11.64 -6.39 -12.30
CA PRO A 23 -10.67 -5.35 -12.57
C PRO A 23 -11.11 -3.99 -12.02
N VAL A 24 -12.42 -3.72 -11.96
CA VAL A 24 -12.94 -2.42 -11.52
C VAL A 24 -12.84 -2.32 -10.01
N GLY A 25 -13.21 -3.37 -9.28
CA GLY A 25 -13.05 -3.45 -7.83
C GLY A 25 -11.57 -3.31 -7.42
N THR A 26 -10.67 -4.01 -8.11
CA THR A 26 -9.23 -3.91 -7.83
C THR A 26 -8.69 -2.52 -8.13
N LEU A 27 -9.10 -1.90 -9.25
CA LEU A 27 -8.70 -0.54 -9.59
C LEU A 27 -9.21 0.47 -8.56
N ALA A 28 -10.43 0.30 -8.03
CA ALA A 28 -10.96 1.15 -6.98
C ALA A 28 -10.13 1.05 -5.68
N LEU A 29 -9.71 -0.16 -5.30
CA LEU A 29 -8.83 -0.38 -4.15
C LEU A 29 -7.46 0.30 -4.34
N ILE A 30 -6.87 0.14 -5.52
CA ILE A 30 -5.58 0.78 -5.85
C ILE A 30 -5.72 2.30 -5.85
N ALA A 31 -6.78 2.84 -6.46
CA ALA A 31 -7.02 4.28 -6.51
C ALA A 31 -7.26 4.87 -5.11
N LEU A 32 -8.03 4.18 -4.26
CA LEU A 32 -8.23 4.57 -2.86
C LEU A 32 -6.90 4.57 -2.08
N TYR A 33 -6.09 3.51 -2.24
CA TYR A 33 -4.78 3.44 -1.61
C TYR A 33 -3.86 4.57 -2.07
N PHE A 34 -3.79 4.82 -3.38
CA PHE A 34 -3.00 5.90 -3.95
C PHE A 34 -3.47 7.27 -3.44
N LEU A 35 -4.79 7.50 -3.34
CA LEU A 35 -5.35 8.73 -2.78
C LEU A 35 -4.89 8.94 -1.33
N ILE A 36 -4.91 7.90 -0.50
CA ILE A 36 -4.42 7.95 0.88
C ILE A 36 -2.93 8.33 0.91
N LEU A 37 -2.11 7.72 0.05
CA LEU A 37 -0.68 8.05 -0.04
C LEU A 37 -0.44 9.50 -0.43
N VAL A 38 -1.17 10.02 -1.43
CA VAL A 38 -1.05 11.42 -1.86
C VAL A 38 -1.50 12.38 -0.76
N LEU A 39 -2.60 12.07 -0.07
CA LEU A 39 -3.08 12.87 1.06
C LEU A 39 -2.08 12.88 2.21
N MET A 40 -1.53 11.72 2.58
CA MET A 40 -0.50 11.61 3.60
C MET A 40 0.77 12.36 3.20
N TRP A 41 1.21 12.21 1.95
CA TRP A 41 2.36 12.93 1.40
C TRP A 41 2.17 14.45 1.48
N PHE A 42 1.01 14.94 1.05
CA PHE A 42 0.66 16.37 1.10
C PHE A 42 0.55 16.88 2.53
N PHE A 43 0.00 16.08 3.44
CA PHE A 43 -0.07 16.39 4.86
C PHE A 43 1.33 16.48 5.50
N MET A 44 2.20 15.51 5.22
CA MET A 44 3.59 15.54 5.68
C MET A 44 4.34 16.76 5.15
N TYR A 45 4.12 17.14 3.89
CA TYR A 45 4.66 18.37 3.33
C TYR A 45 4.22 19.60 4.14
N PHE A 46 2.93 19.74 4.47
CA PHE A 46 2.50 20.85 5.32
C PHE A 46 3.10 20.83 6.72
N VAL A 47 3.20 19.66 7.35
CA VAL A 47 3.83 19.49 8.67
C VAL A 47 5.30 19.95 8.64
N GLU A 48 6.02 19.66 7.57
CA GLU A 48 7.42 20.05 7.39
C GLU A 48 7.59 21.54 7.02
N PHE A 49 6.71 22.09 6.18
CA PHE A 49 6.93 23.42 5.57
C PHE A 49 6.07 24.57 6.11
N LEU A 50 5.04 24.35 6.95
CA LEU A 50 4.22 25.43 7.53
C LEU A 50 4.65 25.87 8.95
N GLY A 51 5.65 25.22 9.57
CA GLY A 51 5.92 25.28 11.00
C GLY A 51 7.26 25.85 11.46
N ASN A 52 7.97 26.60 10.61
CA ASN A 52 9.34 27.12 10.80
C ASN A 52 10.47 26.06 10.79
N GLU A 53 11.50 26.39 10.00
CA GLU A 53 12.85 25.78 9.92
C GLU A 53 13.04 24.66 8.87
N PRO A 54 13.68 24.97 7.71
CA PRO A 54 13.94 24.01 6.66
C PRO A 54 15.04 23.03 7.08
N THR A 55 14.67 21.82 7.50
CA THR A 55 15.65 20.77 7.76
C THR A 55 15.59 19.73 6.64
N VAL A 56 16.63 19.75 5.81
CA VAL A 56 17.01 18.79 4.75
C VAL A 56 16.51 19.12 3.33
N THR A 57 17.05 20.22 2.78
CA THR A 57 17.59 20.17 1.41
C THR A 57 18.86 19.33 1.46
N GLY A 58 18.78 18.07 1.04
CA GLY A 58 19.84 17.06 1.17
C GLY A 58 21.10 17.25 0.33
N ILE A 59 21.73 18.43 0.31
CA ILE A 59 23.08 18.62 -0.28
C ILE A 59 23.87 19.63 0.56
N VAL A 60 24.43 19.21 1.68
CA VAL A 60 25.74 19.72 2.14
C VAL A 60 26.48 18.58 2.84
N LEU A 61 27.21 17.77 2.08
CA LEU A 61 28.29 16.96 2.66
C LEU A 61 29.48 17.92 2.89
N PRO A 62 29.91 18.23 4.12
CA PRO A 62 31.21 18.87 4.31
C PRO A 62 32.29 17.81 4.04
N VAL A 63 33.01 17.95 2.94
CA VAL A 63 34.21 17.14 2.60
C VAL A 63 35.39 17.53 3.50
N VAL A 64 35.19 17.62 4.82
CA VAL A 64 36.22 18.01 5.79
C VAL A 64 36.51 16.81 6.68
N GLY A 65 37.28 15.87 6.14
CA GLY A 65 37.74 14.68 6.86
C GLY A 65 38.85 13.94 6.11
N LEU A 66 39.64 14.67 5.31
CA LEU A 66 40.77 14.12 4.57
C LEU A 66 42.00 14.98 4.90
N ALA A 67 42.53 14.78 6.10
CA ALA A 67 43.84 15.24 6.57
C ALA A 67 44.33 14.27 7.64
#